data_AF-A0A6P1MSC0-F1
#
_entry.id   AF-A0A6P1MSC0-F1
#
_cell.length_a   1.000
_cell.length_b   1.000
_cell.length_c   1.000
_cell.angle_alpha   90.00
_cell.angle_beta   90.00
_cell.angle_gamma   90.00
#
_symmetry.space_group_name_H-M   'P 1'
#
loop_
_entity.id
_entity.type
_entity.pdbx_description
1 polymer ?
#
loop_
_entity_poly.entity_id
_entity_poly.type
_entity_poly.pdbx_seq_one_letter_code
_entity_poly.pdbx_strand_id
1 'polypeptide(L)'
;MMPVISGCGKTDSAKTDKPTSQEVVIADEDVPLANSDVKVLVPSAPGTTTYKGNNVVIDASNLEQGYVMIKYNGKNDKIKIQIAKGSGTTYTYNLNARDAYEVFPLTEGNGNYSVKVFENVAGTKYSQAFSKSLDVKLANQYLPFLYPNQYVNFTADCETVKRGVQVTKSTTDDLKKVELVYDYTVDALTYDKAKAATVQSGYLPNVDAVLAAKKGICFDYASVMATMLRSQNIPCKLVVGYTGSVYHAWINVYTPQTGWIDGMIFFDGKKWKLMDPTFASSGKKSESIMKYIGDASNYTAKYAY
;
A
#
# COMPACT_ATOMS: atom_id res chain seq x y z
N MET A 1 51.67 50.57 40.94
CA MET A 1 53.10 50.24 40.99
C MET A 1 53.23 48.79 40.54
N MET A 2 53.66 48.54 39.30
CA MET A 2 54.23 47.23 38.93
C MET A 2 55.58 47.09 39.66
N PRO A 3 56.02 45.87 40.03
CA PRO A 3 56.93 45.10 39.15
C PRO A 3 56.56 43.59 39.02
N VAL A 4 56.72 42.92 37.85
CA VAL A 4 57.95 42.36 37.19
C VAL A 4 58.35 41.00 37.81
N ILE A 5 58.04 39.84 37.20
CA ILE A 5 58.71 39.08 36.09
C ILE A 5 59.92 38.23 36.54
N SER A 6 60.01 37.03 35.92
CA SER A 6 61.09 36.03 35.83
C SER A 6 61.10 34.94 36.89
N GLY A 7 61.22 33.64 36.58
CA GLY A 7 61.39 32.93 35.31
C GLY A 7 62.07 31.57 35.52
N CYS A 8 61.67 30.58 34.72
CA CYS A 8 62.34 29.31 34.34
C CYS A 8 62.63 28.17 35.35
N GLY A 9 62.19 26.96 34.97
CA GLY A 9 62.76 25.68 35.42
C GLY A 9 61.92 24.46 35.03
N LYS A 10 62.26 23.82 33.90
CA LYS A 10 61.60 22.63 33.30
C LYS A 10 61.68 21.38 34.18
N THR A 11 60.66 20.51 34.14
CA THR A 11 60.68 19.20 33.44
C THR A 11 59.37 18.44 33.65
N ASP A 12 58.75 18.05 32.53
CA ASP A 12 57.56 17.21 32.45
C ASP A 12 57.85 15.77 32.87
N SER A 13 56.90 15.16 33.57
CA SER A 13 56.72 13.71 33.60
C SER A 13 55.22 13.43 33.69
N ALA A 14 54.70 12.97 32.56
CA ALA A 14 53.30 12.64 32.32
C ALA A 14 52.82 11.53 33.25
N LYS A 15 51.66 11.75 33.89
CA LYS A 15 50.87 10.67 34.49
C LYS A 15 50.12 9.96 33.38
N THR A 16 50.45 8.69 33.17
CA THR A 16 49.72 7.76 32.31
C THR A 16 48.40 7.37 32.99
N ASP A 17 47.27 7.82 32.44
CA ASP A 17 45.96 7.25 32.75
C ASP A 17 45.87 5.84 32.12
N LYS A 18 45.76 4.82 32.96
CA LYS A 18 45.39 3.47 32.53
C LYS A 18 43.91 3.47 32.18
N PRO A 19 43.49 3.04 30.97
CA PRO A 19 42.08 2.83 30.69
C PRO A 19 41.62 1.59 31.46
N THR A 20 40.66 1.79 32.37
CA THR A 20 39.95 0.70 33.03
C THR A 20 39.03 0.05 32.00
N SER A 21 39.37 -1.16 31.56
CA SER A 21 38.54 -1.96 30.66
C SER A 21 37.29 -2.42 31.39
N GLN A 22 36.14 -1.78 31.12
CA GLN A 22 34.84 -2.37 31.44
C GLN A 22 34.47 -3.36 30.33
N GLU A 23 34.36 -4.64 30.69
CA GLU A 23 33.76 -5.65 29.82
C GLU A 23 32.27 -5.32 29.67
N VAL A 24 31.88 -4.90 28.46
CA VAL A 24 30.47 -4.78 28.07
C VAL A 24 30.15 -6.02 27.26
N VAL A 25 29.24 -6.86 27.78
CA VAL A 25 28.62 -7.92 26.99
C VAL A 25 27.64 -7.26 26.04
N ILE A 26 28.10 -7.02 24.80
CA ILE A 26 27.21 -6.69 23.70
C ILE A 26 26.66 -8.03 23.23
N ALA A 27 25.41 -8.32 23.59
CA ALA A 27 24.71 -9.44 22.98
C ALA A 27 24.50 -9.07 21.51
N ASP A 28 25.03 -9.87 20.59
CA ASP A 28 24.59 -9.84 19.21
C ASP A 28 23.09 -10.14 19.24
N GLU A 29 22.24 -9.16 18.90
CA GLU A 29 20.84 -9.47 18.62
C GLU A 29 20.84 -10.43 17.44
N ASP A 30 20.21 -11.59 17.63
CA ASP A 30 20.03 -12.60 16.58
C ASP A 30 19.50 -11.92 15.32
N VAL A 31 20.35 -11.85 14.28
CA VAL A 31 19.92 -11.46 12.94
C VAL A 31 18.95 -12.55 12.48
N PRO A 32 17.67 -12.24 12.21
CA PRO A 32 16.72 -13.26 11.77
C PRO A 32 17.28 -13.93 10.51
N LEU A 33 17.49 -15.24 10.59
CA LEU A 33 17.87 -16.07 9.46
C LEU A 33 16.91 -15.85 8.28
N ALA A 34 17.46 -15.91 7.07
CA ALA A 34 16.74 -15.81 5.81
C ALA A 34 15.47 -16.68 5.78
N ASN A 35 14.38 -16.09 5.27
CA ASN A 35 13.02 -16.64 5.12
C ASN A 35 12.20 -16.73 6.41
N SER A 36 11.78 -15.58 6.94
CA SER A 36 10.55 -15.53 7.72
C SER A 36 9.36 -15.96 6.83
N ASP A 37 8.51 -16.85 7.34
CA ASP A 37 7.28 -17.26 6.65
C ASP A 37 6.49 -16.02 6.25
N VAL A 38 6.12 -15.97 4.97
CA VAL A 38 5.38 -14.85 4.37
C VAL A 38 4.02 -14.75 5.04
N LYS A 39 3.90 -13.83 6.00
CA LYS A 39 2.68 -13.66 6.78
C LYS A 39 1.69 -12.79 6.02
N VAL A 40 0.92 -13.43 5.14
CA VAL A 40 -0.22 -12.80 4.48
C VAL A 40 -1.28 -12.43 5.52
N LEU A 41 -1.62 -11.15 5.61
CA LEU A 41 -2.69 -10.68 6.48
C LEU A 41 -4.06 -11.04 5.89
N VAL A 42 -4.93 -11.62 6.71
CA VAL A 42 -6.27 -12.06 6.31
C VAL A 42 -7.32 -11.21 7.03
N PRO A 43 -8.17 -10.44 6.32
CA PRO A 43 -9.26 -9.70 6.93
C PRO A 43 -10.27 -10.64 7.60
N SER A 44 -10.85 -10.23 8.73
CA SER A 44 -11.89 -10.99 9.42
C SER A 44 -13.00 -10.08 9.96
N ALA A 45 -14.18 -10.66 10.21
CA ALA A 45 -15.34 -9.98 10.80
C ALA A 45 -15.72 -10.71 12.11
N PRO A 46 -14.96 -10.49 13.20
CA PRO A 46 -15.15 -11.23 14.46
C PRO A 46 -16.42 -10.81 15.21
N GLY A 47 -17.06 -9.70 14.83
CA GLY A 47 -18.33 -9.27 15.40
C GLY A 47 -18.25 -8.64 16.80
N THR A 48 -17.06 -8.28 17.29
CA THR A 48 -16.89 -7.67 18.62
C THR A 48 -17.49 -6.27 18.68
N THR A 49 -17.40 -5.51 17.58
CA THR A 49 -18.10 -4.23 17.41
C THR A 49 -18.86 -4.23 16.10
N THR A 50 -20.19 -4.27 16.17
CA THR A 50 -21.05 -4.27 14.98
C THR A 50 -22.16 -3.24 15.04
N TYR A 51 -22.53 -2.72 13.87
CA TYR A 51 -23.66 -1.81 13.69
C TYR A 51 -24.59 -2.39 12.62
N LYS A 52 -25.88 -2.48 12.91
CA LYS A 52 -26.87 -3.14 12.05
C LYS A 52 -28.05 -2.21 11.78
N GLY A 53 -28.58 -2.24 10.56
CA GLY A 53 -29.80 -1.52 10.20
C GLY A 53 -30.10 -1.62 8.71
N ASN A 54 -31.39 -1.69 8.33
CA ASN A 54 -31.84 -1.75 6.93
C ASN A 54 -31.08 -2.79 6.09
N ASN A 55 -31.02 -4.03 6.59
CA ASN A 55 -30.28 -5.16 5.99
C ASN A 55 -28.75 -4.99 5.87
N VAL A 56 -28.18 -3.92 6.43
CA VAL A 56 -26.73 -3.67 6.46
C VAL A 56 -26.16 -4.14 7.79
N VAL A 57 -24.97 -4.74 7.74
CA VAL A 57 -24.11 -4.99 8.90
C VAL A 57 -22.74 -4.39 8.62
N ILE A 58 -22.32 -3.42 9.44
CA ILE A 58 -20.94 -2.91 9.48
C ILE A 58 -20.26 -3.57 10.68
N ASP A 59 -19.25 -4.40 10.41
CA ASP A 59 -18.32 -4.89 11.42
C ASP A 59 -17.12 -3.94 11.49
N ALA A 60 -17.04 -3.23 12.63
CA ALA A 60 -16.00 -2.28 12.96
C ALA A 60 -15.05 -2.84 14.04
N SER A 61 -14.92 -4.16 14.13
CA SER A 61 -14.04 -4.80 15.11
C SER A 61 -12.55 -4.57 14.83
N ASN A 62 -12.21 -4.13 13.62
CA ASN A 62 -10.85 -4.02 13.11
C ASN A 62 -10.43 -2.57 12.77
N LEU A 63 -10.98 -1.57 13.49
CA LEU A 63 -10.61 -0.17 13.25
C LEU A 63 -9.11 0.10 13.48
N GLU A 64 -8.49 -0.52 14.49
CA GLU A 64 -7.05 -0.39 14.73
C GLU A 64 -6.21 -1.03 13.60
N GLN A 65 -6.78 -2.03 12.93
CA GLN A 65 -6.18 -2.69 11.76
C GLN A 65 -6.46 -1.93 10.45
N GLY A 66 -7.25 -0.86 10.50
CA GLY A 66 -7.46 0.04 9.37
C GLY A 66 -8.45 -0.44 8.32
N TYR A 67 -9.43 -1.25 8.70
CA TYR A 67 -10.53 -1.62 7.80
C TYR A 67 -11.85 -1.85 8.56
N VAL A 68 -12.94 -1.80 7.80
CA VAL A 68 -14.25 -2.32 8.21
C VAL A 68 -14.68 -3.42 7.26
N MET A 69 -15.49 -4.36 7.76
CA MET A 69 -16.13 -5.37 6.92
C MET A 69 -17.62 -5.05 6.82
N ILE A 70 -18.17 -4.97 5.61
CA ILE A 70 -19.57 -4.63 5.39
C ILE A 70 -20.26 -5.78 4.68
N LYS A 71 -21.44 -6.16 5.18
CA LYS A 71 -22.33 -7.16 4.60
C LYS A 71 -23.71 -6.55 4.37
N TYR A 72 -24.36 -6.99 3.30
CA TYR A 72 -25.74 -6.65 3.00
C TYR A 72 -26.57 -7.91 2.79
N ASN A 73 -27.72 -7.97 3.48
CA ASN A 73 -28.64 -9.10 3.55
C ASN A 73 -29.99 -8.79 2.86
N GLY A 74 -30.10 -7.67 2.15
CA GLY A 74 -31.32 -7.27 1.47
C GLY A 74 -31.34 -7.78 0.02
N LYS A 75 -32.46 -7.52 -0.67
CA LYS A 75 -32.71 -8.02 -2.02
C LYS A 75 -32.20 -7.10 -3.14
N ASN A 76 -31.64 -5.93 -2.81
CA ASN A 76 -31.19 -4.97 -3.82
C ASN A 76 -29.85 -5.39 -4.42
N ASP A 77 -29.77 -5.44 -5.76
CA ASP A 77 -28.57 -5.88 -6.48
C ASP A 77 -27.50 -4.79 -6.66
N LYS A 78 -27.83 -3.54 -6.37
CA LYS A 78 -26.91 -2.41 -6.56
C LYS A 78 -26.76 -1.63 -5.26
N ILE A 79 -25.73 -2.00 -4.52
CA ILE A 79 -25.37 -1.35 -3.26
C ILE A 79 -24.10 -0.54 -3.45
N LYS A 80 -24.11 0.70 -2.95
CA LYS A 80 -22.93 1.56 -2.89
C LYS A 80 -22.53 1.84 -1.46
N ILE A 81 -21.23 1.88 -1.24
CA ILE A 81 -20.61 2.30 0.02
C ILE A 81 -19.90 3.62 -0.23
N GLN A 82 -20.07 4.59 0.66
CA GLN A 82 -19.21 5.77 0.72
C GLN A 82 -18.48 5.83 2.05
N ILE A 83 -17.17 6.03 1.99
CA ILE A 83 -16.30 6.22 3.15
C ILE A 83 -15.59 7.55 2.98
N ALA A 84 -15.71 8.43 3.97
CA ALA A 84 -15.08 9.76 3.96
C ALA A 84 -14.58 10.13 5.36
N LYS A 85 -13.40 10.77 5.43
CA LYS A 85 -12.88 11.36 6.67
C LYS A 85 -13.05 12.88 6.62
N GLY A 86 -13.89 13.44 7.49
CA GLY A 86 -14.22 14.87 7.48
C GLY A 86 -14.74 15.34 6.10
N SER A 87 -14.27 16.51 5.65
CA SER A 87 -14.55 17.07 4.31
C SER A 87 -13.53 16.63 3.24
N GLY A 88 -12.74 15.59 3.52
CA GLY A 88 -11.74 15.06 2.60
C GLY A 88 -12.33 14.22 1.46
N THR A 89 -11.48 13.40 0.85
CA THR A 89 -11.85 12.52 -0.27
C THR A 89 -12.96 11.54 0.15
N THR A 90 -14.02 11.49 -0.65
CA THR A 90 -15.07 10.47 -0.50
C THR A 90 -14.76 9.29 -1.42
N TYR A 91 -14.44 8.15 -0.81
CA TYR A 91 -14.23 6.90 -1.50
C TYR A 91 -15.58 6.22 -1.72
N THR A 92 -15.93 5.94 -2.98
CA THR A 92 -17.16 5.24 -3.35
C THR A 92 -16.83 3.86 -3.87
N TYR A 93 -17.51 2.85 -3.36
CA TYR A 93 -17.33 1.45 -3.72
C TYR A 93 -18.67 0.81 -4.07
N ASN A 94 -18.63 -0.25 -4.86
CA ASN A 94 -19.75 -1.18 -4.95
C ASN A 94 -19.61 -2.21 -3.80
N LEU A 95 -20.74 -2.68 -3.27
CA LEU A 95 -20.80 -3.89 -2.45
C LEU A 95 -21.41 -4.99 -3.32
N ASN A 96 -20.57 -5.93 -3.73
CA ASN A 96 -20.82 -6.93 -4.76
C ASN A 96 -21.37 -8.24 -4.17
N ALA A 97 -20.89 -8.62 -3.00
CA ALA A 97 -21.29 -9.81 -2.29
C ALA A 97 -22.69 -9.66 -1.67
N ARG A 98 -23.41 -10.77 -1.55
CA ARG A 98 -24.70 -10.88 -0.87
C ARG A 98 -24.61 -11.92 0.22
N ASP A 99 -25.12 -11.58 1.39
CA ASP A 99 -25.02 -12.40 2.61
C ASP A 99 -23.59 -12.75 3.03
N ALA A 100 -22.59 -12.06 2.47
CA ALA A 100 -21.17 -12.20 2.80
C ALA A 100 -20.51 -10.83 3.00
N TYR A 101 -19.41 -10.82 3.76
CA TYR A 101 -18.65 -9.61 4.06
C TYR A 101 -17.67 -9.29 2.94
N GLU A 102 -17.54 -8.00 2.63
CA GLU A 102 -16.41 -7.44 1.90
C GLU A 102 -15.62 -6.47 2.79
N VAL A 103 -14.32 -6.40 2.55
CA VAL A 103 -13.37 -5.56 3.28
C VAL A 103 -13.25 -4.18 2.62
N PHE A 104 -13.32 -3.12 3.42
CA PHE A 104 -13.16 -1.74 2.98
C PHE A 104 -12.09 -1.04 3.83
N PRO A 105 -10.99 -0.57 3.21
CA PRO A 105 -9.87 0.02 3.94
C PRO A 105 -10.19 1.46 4.38
N LEU A 106 -9.57 1.86 5.49
CA LEU A 106 -9.64 3.20 6.07
C LEU A 106 -8.31 3.92 5.81
N THR A 107 -8.15 4.44 4.59
CA THR A 107 -6.85 4.84 4.03
C THR A 107 -6.39 6.26 4.38
N GLU A 108 -7.25 7.08 4.98
CA GLU A 108 -6.96 8.48 5.31
C GLU A 108 -6.32 8.65 6.70
N GLY A 109 -5.84 7.57 7.33
CA GLY A 109 -5.22 7.61 8.67
C GLY A 109 -6.21 7.82 9.82
N ASN A 110 -5.74 8.32 10.96
CA ASN A 110 -6.57 8.52 12.15
C ASN A 110 -7.61 9.63 11.96
N GLY A 111 -8.72 9.51 12.68
CA GLY A 111 -9.77 10.53 12.81
C GLY A 111 -11.18 9.97 12.64
N ASN A 112 -12.14 10.88 12.48
CA ASN A 112 -13.55 10.51 12.36
C ASN A 112 -13.95 10.24 10.91
N TYR A 113 -14.45 9.03 10.66
CA TYR A 113 -14.95 8.58 9.36
C TYR A 113 -16.47 8.53 9.36
N SER A 114 -17.08 8.88 8.24
CA SER A 114 -18.47 8.54 7.92
C SER A 114 -18.48 7.39 6.93
N VAL A 115 -19.15 6.30 7.30
CA VAL A 115 -19.42 5.13 6.45
C VAL A 115 -20.91 5.12 6.14
N LYS A 116 -21.27 5.25 4.86
CA LYS A 116 -22.64 5.30 4.38
C LYS A 116 -22.89 4.17 3.39
N VAL A 117 -24.06 3.55 3.49
CA VAL A 117 -24.52 2.47 2.60
C VAL A 117 -25.78 2.92 1.91
N PHE A 118 -25.83 2.71 0.59
CA PHE A 118 -26.91 3.17 -0.25
C PHE A 118 -27.48 2.02 -1.09
N GLU A 119 -28.81 1.98 -1.19
CA GLU A 119 -29.56 1.09 -2.06
C GLU A 119 -29.97 1.82 -3.34
N ASN A 120 -29.84 1.15 -4.49
CA ASN A 120 -30.29 1.72 -5.74
C ASN A 120 -31.82 1.82 -5.78
N VAL A 121 -32.33 2.96 -6.24
CA VAL A 121 -33.78 3.18 -6.42
C VAL A 121 -34.14 3.01 -7.89
N ALA A 122 -33.42 3.68 -8.77
CA ALA A 122 -33.60 3.59 -10.22
C ALA A 122 -32.39 4.19 -10.95
N GLY A 123 -31.89 3.53 -11.99
CA GLY A 123 -30.76 4.02 -12.79
C GLY A 123 -29.54 4.33 -11.91
N THR A 124 -29.13 5.60 -11.88
CA THR A 124 -28.01 6.10 -11.05
C THR A 124 -28.47 6.75 -9.74
N LYS A 125 -29.76 6.70 -9.40
CA LYS A 125 -30.32 7.25 -8.15
C LYS A 125 -30.25 6.22 -7.04
N TYR A 126 -29.77 6.66 -5.89
CA TYR A 126 -29.60 5.82 -4.70
C TYR A 126 -30.23 6.51 -3.49
N SER A 127 -30.77 5.72 -2.57
CA SER A 127 -31.24 6.16 -1.26
C SER A 127 -30.29 5.66 -0.18
N GLN A 128 -30.03 6.48 0.84
CA GLN A 128 -29.19 6.06 1.96
C GLN A 128 -29.94 5.05 2.83
N ALA A 129 -29.46 3.81 2.84
CA ALA A 129 -30.03 2.74 3.67
C ALA A 129 -29.47 2.79 5.09
N PHE A 130 -28.19 3.06 5.26
CA PHE A 130 -27.53 3.05 6.57
C PHE A 130 -26.36 4.04 6.62
N SER A 131 -26.03 4.53 7.81
CA SER A 131 -24.88 5.41 8.02
C SER A 131 -24.34 5.25 9.43
N LYS A 132 -23.02 5.29 9.57
CA LYS A 132 -22.35 5.29 10.86
C LYS A 132 -21.09 6.16 10.85
N SER A 133 -20.89 6.92 11.91
CA SER A 133 -19.61 7.57 12.20
C SER A 133 -18.74 6.66 13.06
N LEU A 134 -17.46 6.56 12.70
CA LEU A 134 -16.45 5.72 13.34
C LEU A 134 -15.26 6.60 13.72
N ASP A 135 -14.81 6.51 14.97
CA ASP A 135 -13.57 7.15 15.40
C ASP A 135 -12.42 6.16 15.26
N VAL A 136 -11.49 6.46 14.35
CA VAL A 136 -10.46 5.53 13.91
C VAL A 136 -9.12 5.93 14.51
N LYS A 137 -8.51 4.99 15.24
CA LYS A 137 -7.15 5.08 15.75
C LYS A 137 -6.39 3.84 15.30
N LEU A 138 -5.60 3.97 14.25
CA LEU A 138 -4.79 2.88 13.71
C LEU A 138 -3.69 2.49 14.70
N ALA A 139 -3.47 1.19 14.88
CA ALA A 139 -2.29 0.68 15.57
C ALA A 139 -1.02 1.00 14.79
N ASN A 140 -1.12 0.97 13.46
CA ASN A 140 -0.06 1.37 12.53
C ASN A 140 -0.67 1.94 11.25
N GLN A 141 -0.19 3.11 10.82
CA GLN A 141 -0.67 3.82 9.62
C GLN A 141 -0.52 3.04 8.31
N TYR A 142 0.31 2.00 8.27
CA TYR A 142 0.56 1.19 7.07
C TYR A 142 -0.42 0.03 6.88
N LEU A 143 -1.15 -0.37 7.93
CA LEU A 143 -2.04 -1.54 7.89
C LEU A 143 -3.12 -1.49 6.79
N PRO A 144 -3.78 -0.35 6.52
CA PRO A 144 -4.73 -0.25 5.40
C PRO A 144 -4.12 -0.63 4.03
N PHE A 145 -2.80 -0.49 3.89
CA PHE A 145 -2.05 -0.75 2.66
C PHE A 145 -1.29 -2.08 2.69
N LEU A 146 -1.58 -2.94 3.66
CA LEU A 146 -1.07 -4.31 3.78
C LEU A 146 -2.18 -5.35 3.62
N TYR A 147 -3.38 -5.05 4.13
CA TYR A 147 -4.52 -5.96 3.97
C TYR A 147 -5.00 -6.04 2.51
N PRO A 148 -5.52 -7.21 2.11
CA PRO A 148 -6.35 -7.32 0.91
C PRO A 148 -7.55 -6.37 0.97
N ASN A 149 -7.96 -5.88 -0.19
CA ASN A 149 -9.24 -5.18 -0.38
C ASN A 149 -9.81 -5.50 -1.76
N GLN A 150 -10.97 -4.97 -2.11
CA GLN A 150 -11.63 -5.30 -3.39
C GLN A 150 -10.78 -5.01 -4.64
N TYR A 151 -9.82 -4.09 -4.56
CA TYR A 151 -8.97 -3.67 -5.68
C TYR A 151 -7.60 -4.38 -5.68
N VAL A 152 -7.14 -4.83 -4.52
CA VAL A 152 -5.95 -5.66 -4.32
C VAL A 152 -6.39 -6.88 -3.52
N ASN A 153 -7.09 -7.80 -4.19
CA ASN A 153 -7.75 -8.94 -3.54
C ASN A 153 -6.91 -10.21 -3.68
N PHE A 154 -6.38 -10.70 -2.57
CA PHE A 154 -5.49 -11.86 -2.54
C PHE A 154 -5.63 -12.64 -1.23
N THR A 155 -5.17 -13.90 -1.28
CA THR A 155 -5.00 -14.78 -0.12
C THR A 155 -3.62 -15.43 -0.19
N ALA A 156 -3.20 -16.15 0.87
CA ALA A 156 -1.92 -16.86 0.87
C ALA A 156 -1.79 -17.90 -0.26
N ASP A 157 -2.91 -18.46 -0.71
CA ASP A 157 -2.94 -19.52 -1.71
C ASP A 157 -2.83 -19.00 -3.16
N CYS A 158 -2.98 -17.68 -3.36
CA CYS A 158 -2.91 -17.07 -4.69
C CYS A 158 -1.55 -17.34 -5.36
N GLU A 159 -1.57 -17.70 -6.64
CA GLU A 159 -0.35 -17.89 -7.43
C GLU A 159 0.47 -16.59 -7.53
N THR A 160 -0.20 -15.45 -7.52
CA THR A 160 0.43 -14.13 -7.49
C THR A 160 1.24 -13.91 -6.22
N VAL A 161 0.75 -14.37 -5.07
CA VAL A 161 1.49 -14.33 -3.80
C VAL A 161 2.71 -15.24 -3.87
N LYS A 162 2.53 -16.50 -4.27
CA LYS A 162 3.64 -17.46 -4.43
C LYS A 162 4.72 -16.94 -5.38
N ARG A 163 4.30 -16.28 -6.47
CA ARG A 163 5.22 -15.63 -7.41
C ARG A 163 5.98 -14.48 -6.77
N GLY A 164 5.32 -13.63 -5.99
CA GLY A 164 5.96 -12.55 -5.24
C GLY A 164 7.09 -13.08 -4.38
N VAL A 165 6.82 -14.11 -3.58
CA VAL A 165 7.81 -14.81 -2.73
C VAL A 165 8.97 -15.39 -3.57
N GLN A 166 8.65 -16.03 -4.70
CA GLN A 166 9.66 -16.63 -5.57
C GLN A 166 10.61 -15.59 -6.17
N VAL A 167 10.06 -14.45 -6.62
CA VAL A 167 10.82 -13.37 -7.27
C VAL A 167 11.79 -12.70 -6.30
N THR A 168 11.45 -12.67 -5.01
CA THR A 168 12.21 -11.95 -3.98
C THR A 168 13.03 -12.85 -3.06
N LYS A 169 12.96 -14.17 -3.21
CA LYS A 169 13.64 -15.16 -2.35
C LYS A 169 15.14 -14.95 -2.15
N SER A 170 15.79 -14.20 -3.03
CA SER A 170 17.22 -13.92 -2.97
C SER A 170 17.60 -12.74 -2.06
N THR A 171 16.63 -12.05 -1.47
CA THR A 171 16.90 -10.86 -0.65
C THR A 171 15.89 -10.69 0.49
N THR A 172 16.38 -10.19 1.61
CA THR A 172 15.54 -9.71 2.72
C THR A 172 15.35 -8.19 2.68
N ASP A 173 16.14 -7.47 1.87
CA ASP A 173 16.06 -6.01 1.72
C ASP A 173 14.79 -5.59 0.97
N ASP A 174 13.93 -4.82 1.63
CA ASP A 174 12.63 -4.43 1.10
C ASP A 174 12.72 -3.61 -0.17
N LEU A 175 13.74 -2.74 -0.29
CA LEU A 175 13.92 -1.94 -1.49
C LEU A 175 14.29 -2.81 -2.70
N LYS A 176 15.15 -3.81 -2.49
CA LYS A 176 15.48 -4.79 -3.52
C LYS A 176 14.30 -5.70 -3.85
N LYS A 177 13.45 -6.05 -2.89
CA LYS A 177 12.20 -6.77 -3.17
C LYS A 177 11.29 -5.96 -4.09
N VAL A 178 11.16 -4.66 -3.83
CA VAL A 178 10.38 -3.75 -4.66
C VAL A 178 10.91 -3.67 -6.08
N GLU A 179 12.24 -3.56 -6.25
CA GLU A 179 12.90 -3.62 -7.56
C GLU A 179 12.55 -4.90 -8.32
N LEU A 180 12.76 -6.06 -7.68
CA LEU A 180 12.57 -7.37 -8.31
C LEU A 180 11.11 -7.59 -8.73
N VAL A 181 10.16 -7.19 -7.87
CA VAL A 181 8.72 -7.26 -8.17
C VAL A 181 8.33 -6.30 -9.30
N TYR A 182 8.90 -5.09 -9.32
CA TYR A 182 8.68 -4.12 -10.39
C TYR A 182 9.16 -4.68 -11.73
N ASP A 183 10.41 -5.12 -11.81
CA ASP A 183 10.99 -5.66 -13.03
C ASP A 183 10.22 -6.88 -13.51
N TYR A 184 9.89 -7.81 -12.60
CA TYR A 184 9.07 -8.95 -12.93
C TYR A 184 7.72 -8.54 -13.53
N THR A 185 7.01 -7.59 -12.91
CA THR A 185 5.68 -7.17 -13.37
C THR A 185 5.76 -6.50 -14.75
N VAL A 186 6.73 -5.60 -14.93
CA VAL A 186 6.94 -4.87 -16.18
C VAL A 186 7.29 -5.82 -17.34
N ASP A 187 8.12 -6.83 -17.06
CA ASP A 187 8.62 -7.77 -18.07
C ASP A 187 7.62 -8.92 -18.32
N ALA A 188 6.85 -9.33 -17.32
CA ALA A 188 5.92 -10.46 -17.43
C ALA A 188 4.56 -10.08 -18.05
N LEU A 189 4.09 -8.84 -17.87
CA LEU A 189 2.77 -8.41 -18.34
C LEU A 189 2.85 -7.61 -19.64
N THR A 190 1.81 -7.75 -20.48
CA THR A 190 1.60 -6.96 -21.68
C THR A 190 0.29 -6.16 -21.63
N TYR A 191 0.27 -4.97 -22.24
CA TYR A 191 -0.89 -4.09 -22.13
C TYR A 191 -2.08 -4.55 -23.00
N ASP A 192 -3.26 -4.69 -22.41
CA ASP A 192 -4.48 -5.07 -23.11
C ASP A 192 -5.26 -3.84 -23.61
N LYS A 193 -4.92 -3.39 -24.82
CA LYS A 193 -5.61 -2.27 -25.47
C LYS A 193 -7.10 -2.56 -25.73
N ALA A 194 -7.46 -3.79 -26.05
CA ALA A 194 -8.85 -4.16 -26.32
C ALA A 194 -9.67 -4.06 -25.03
N LYS A 195 -9.18 -4.67 -23.95
CA LYS A 195 -9.81 -4.55 -22.64
C LYS A 195 -9.86 -3.10 -22.16
N ALA A 196 -8.79 -2.32 -22.35
CA ALA A 196 -8.78 -0.90 -21.98
C ALA A 196 -9.88 -0.09 -22.70
N ALA A 197 -10.19 -0.44 -23.95
CA ALA A 197 -11.24 0.23 -24.72
C ALA A 197 -12.66 -0.23 -24.35
N THR A 198 -12.82 -1.46 -23.84
CA THR A 198 -14.14 -2.09 -23.63
C THR A 198 -14.51 -2.33 -22.17
N VAL A 199 -13.59 -2.15 -21.23
CA VAL A 199 -13.81 -2.42 -19.80
C VAL A 199 -14.96 -1.55 -19.27
N GLN A 200 -15.87 -2.19 -18.54
CA GLN A 200 -17.05 -1.54 -18.00
C GLN A 200 -16.83 -1.08 -16.56
N SER A 201 -17.66 -0.13 -16.12
CA SER A 201 -17.67 0.30 -14.72
C SER A 201 -17.97 -0.88 -13.79
N GLY A 202 -17.27 -0.95 -12.65
CA GLY A 202 -17.38 -2.05 -11.70
C GLY A 202 -16.41 -3.21 -11.95
N TYR A 203 -15.55 -3.13 -12.97
CA TYR A 203 -14.45 -4.09 -13.14
C TYR A 203 -13.53 -4.11 -11.91
N LEU A 204 -13.20 -5.32 -11.43
CA LEU A 204 -12.23 -5.58 -10.38
C LEU A 204 -11.16 -6.56 -10.89
N PRO A 205 -9.87 -6.33 -10.63
CA PRO A 205 -8.81 -7.26 -11.04
C PRO A 205 -8.92 -8.60 -10.31
N ASN A 206 -8.73 -9.69 -11.07
CA ASN A 206 -8.38 -11.00 -10.52
C ASN A 206 -6.89 -11.21 -10.77
N VAL A 207 -6.09 -11.11 -9.72
CA VAL A 207 -4.62 -11.05 -9.82
C VAL A 207 -4.02 -12.32 -10.42
N ASP A 208 -4.55 -13.49 -10.08
CA ASP A 208 -4.09 -14.77 -10.63
C ASP A 208 -4.48 -14.94 -12.10
N ALA A 209 -5.70 -14.52 -12.47
CA ALA A 209 -6.12 -14.54 -13.87
C ALA A 209 -5.27 -13.60 -14.75
N VAL A 210 -4.94 -12.40 -14.24
CA VAL A 210 -4.05 -11.46 -14.92
C VAL A 210 -2.65 -12.05 -15.07
N LEU A 211 -2.10 -12.62 -13.99
CA LEU A 211 -0.75 -13.21 -13.99
C LEU A 211 -0.67 -14.40 -14.96
N ALA A 212 -1.68 -15.26 -14.97
CA ALA A 212 -1.77 -16.39 -15.88
C ALA A 212 -1.88 -15.93 -17.35
N ALA A 213 -2.71 -14.92 -17.63
CA ALA A 213 -2.86 -14.36 -18.96
C ALA A 213 -1.64 -13.55 -19.43
N LYS A 214 -0.78 -13.12 -18.50
CA LYS A 214 0.35 -12.21 -18.75
C LYS A 214 -0.05 -10.94 -19.48
N LYS A 215 -1.27 -10.48 -19.23
CA LYS A 215 -1.91 -9.42 -19.99
C LYS A 215 -2.97 -8.70 -19.18
N GLY A 216 -2.97 -7.37 -19.20
CA GLY A 216 -3.90 -6.57 -18.42
C GLY A 216 -3.86 -5.08 -18.74
N ILE A 217 -4.69 -4.30 -18.06
CA ILE A 217 -4.71 -2.82 -18.13
C ILE A 217 -4.00 -2.21 -16.91
N CYS A 218 -3.88 -0.88 -16.84
CA CYS A 218 -3.14 -0.22 -15.75
C CYS A 218 -3.58 -0.65 -14.35
N PHE A 219 -4.87 -0.86 -14.18
CA PHE A 219 -5.45 -1.34 -12.93
C PHE A 219 -5.00 -2.76 -12.56
N ASP A 220 -4.89 -3.64 -13.56
CA ASP A 220 -4.42 -5.02 -13.38
C ASP A 220 -2.95 -5.06 -12.99
N TYR A 221 -2.12 -4.25 -13.65
CA TYR A 221 -0.69 -4.13 -13.34
C TYR A 221 -0.49 -3.66 -11.89
N ALA A 222 -1.18 -2.59 -11.48
CA ALA A 222 -1.08 -2.05 -10.13
C ALA A 222 -1.56 -3.06 -9.07
N SER A 223 -2.63 -3.81 -9.35
CA SER A 223 -3.17 -4.82 -8.44
C SER A 223 -2.25 -6.04 -8.27
N VAL A 224 -1.67 -6.55 -9.36
CA VAL A 224 -0.69 -7.65 -9.32
C VAL A 224 0.56 -7.23 -8.55
N MET A 225 1.09 -6.05 -8.86
CA MET A 225 2.29 -5.54 -8.18
C MET A 225 2.04 -5.30 -6.70
N ALA A 226 0.92 -4.65 -6.34
CA ALA A 226 0.54 -4.44 -4.95
C ALA A 226 0.35 -5.76 -4.20
N THR A 227 -0.24 -6.79 -4.81
CA THR A 227 -0.38 -8.12 -4.20
C THR A 227 0.96 -8.75 -3.86
N MET A 228 1.91 -8.72 -4.79
CA MET A 228 3.26 -9.26 -4.56
C MET A 228 4.00 -8.52 -3.43
N LEU A 229 3.79 -7.22 -3.30
CA LEU A 229 4.44 -6.41 -2.24
C LEU A 229 3.76 -6.57 -0.88
N ARG A 230 2.43 -6.42 -0.83
CA ARG A 230 1.65 -6.51 0.41
C ARG A 230 1.78 -7.88 1.07
N SER A 231 1.80 -8.96 0.28
CA SER A 231 2.02 -10.30 0.80
C SER A 231 3.38 -10.46 1.51
N GLN A 232 4.38 -9.67 1.11
CA GLN A 232 5.71 -9.64 1.72
C GLN A 232 5.85 -8.59 2.82
N ASN A 233 4.72 -8.12 3.36
CA ASN A 233 4.66 -7.10 4.41
C ASN A 233 5.24 -5.73 3.99
N ILE A 234 5.24 -5.42 2.69
CA ILE A 234 5.64 -4.12 2.15
C ILE A 234 4.38 -3.29 1.87
N PRO A 235 4.13 -2.19 2.61
CA PRO A 235 2.93 -1.39 2.42
C PRO A 235 2.92 -0.76 1.03
N CYS A 236 1.83 -0.97 0.30
CA CYS A 236 1.71 -0.54 -1.08
C CYS A 236 0.32 0.03 -1.36
N LYS A 237 0.25 1.30 -1.72
CA LYS A 237 -0.97 1.97 -2.19
C LYS A 237 -1.21 1.61 -3.64
N LEU A 238 -2.42 1.17 -3.98
CA LEU A 238 -2.92 1.22 -5.35
C LEU A 238 -3.55 2.59 -5.54
N VAL A 239 -2.91 3.44 -6.32
CA VAL A 239 -3.35 4.81 -6.56
C VAL A 239 -4.11 4.87 -7.86
N VAL A 240 -5.24 5.57 -7.85
CA VAL A 240 -6.01 5.87 -9.05
C VAL A 240 -6.16 7.38 -9.17
N GLY A 241 -5.98 7.89 -10.38
CA GLY A 241 -5.99 9.32 -10.64
C GLY A 241 -5.85 9.60 -12.12
N TYR A 242 -5.09 10.64 -12.45
CA TYR A 242 -4.87 11.08 -13.81
C TYR A 242 -3.39 11.17 -14.13
N THR A 243 -3.04 10.79 -15.35
CA THR A 243 -1.76 11.10 -15.99
C THR A 243 -2.04 11.98 -17.21
N GLY A 244 -1.68 13.26 -17.13
CA GLY A 244 -2.27 14.29 -18.00
C GLY A 244 -3.81 14.26 -17.92
N SER A 245 -4.49 14.00 -19.04
CA SER A 245 -5.95 13.84 -19.10
C SER A 245 -6.45 12.39 -19.02
N VAL A 246 -5.54 11.41 -18.96
CA VAL A 246 -5.87 9.98 -19.01
C VAL A 246 -6.12 9.47 -17.59
N TYR A 247 -7.26 8.83 -17.37
CA TYR A 247 -7.53 8.14 -16.10
C TYR A 247 -6.64 6.90 -15.98
N HIS A 248 -5.90 6.81 -14.88
CA HIS A 248 -4.80 5.86 -14.77
C HIS A 248 -4.62 5.32 -13.35
N ALA A 249 -3.97 4.17 -13.25
CA ALA A 249 -3.65 3.51 -12.00
C ALA A 249 -2.15 3.17 -11.92
N TRP A 250 -1.56 3.40 -10.75
CA TRP A 250 -0.15 3.13 -10.45
C TRP A 250 -0.02 2.72 -8.98
N ILE A 251 1.21 2.53 -8.48
CA ILE A 251 1.43 2.24 -7.08
C ILE A 251 2.36 3.25 -6.40
N ASN A 252 2.16 3.44 -5.09
CA ASN A 252 3.15 4.07 -4.21
C ASN A 252 3.54 3.06 -3.13
N VAL A 253 4.82 2.92 -2.83
CA VAL A 253 5.33 1.89 -1.91
C VAL A 253 6.01 2.55 -0.72
N TYR A 254 5.87 1.98 0.46
CA TYR A 254 6.63 2.41 1.64
C TYR A 254 7.74 1.40 1.96
N THR A 255 8.93 1.88 2.24
CA THR A 255 9.97 1.09 2.93
C THR A 255 10.48 1.87 4.15
N PRO A 256 10.96 1.20 5.21
CA PRO A 256 11.55 1.87 6.36
C PRO A 256 12.72 2.79 5.99
N GLN A 257 13.50 2.42 4.97
CA GLN A 257 14.72 3.11 4.57
C GLN A 257 14.44 4.38 3.77
N THR A 258 13.40 4.39 2.95
CA THR A 258 13.13 5.51 2.02
C THR A 258 11.85 6.27 2.31
N GLY A 259 11.00 5.77 3.20
CA GLY A 259 9.65 6.31 3.37
C GLY A 259 8.74 5.95 2.20
N TRP A 260 7.70 6.76 1.96
CA TRP A 260 6.84 6.60 0.78
C TRP A 260 7.61 6.99 -0.47
N ILE A 261 7.72 6.05 -1.39
CA ILE A 261 8.20 6.22 -2.74
C ILE A 261 6.99 6.65 -3.59
N ASP A 262 6.83 7.96 -3.74
CA ASP A 262 5.82 8.62 -4.58
C ASP A 262 6.47 9.58 -5.59
N GLY A 263 5.80 9.83 -6.70
CA GLY A 263 6.07 10.98 -7.60
C GLY A 263 7.38 11.04 -8.39
N MET A 264 8.50 10.39 -8.03
CA MET A 264 9.79 10.66 -8.70
C MET A 264 10.93 9.77 -8.22
N ILE A 265 12.00 9.52 -9.03
CA ILE A 265 13.31 8.82 -8.72
C ILE A 265 14.05 7.78 -9.67
N PHE A 266 14.79 8.23 -10.69
CA PHE A 266 15.68 7.53 -11.62
C PHE A 266 16.72 6.63 -10.92
N PHE A 267 16.95 5.40 -11.43
CA PHE A 267 17.97 4.49 -10.91
C PHE A 267 19.33 4.77 -11.55
N ASP A 268 20.21 5.46 -10.82
CA ASP A 268 21.66 5.50 -11.05
C ASP A 268 22.44 4.68 -10.01
N GLY A 269 21.72 3.88 -9.21
CA GLY A 269 22.24 3.16 -8.05
C GLY A 269 22.04 3.85 -6.69
N LYS A 270 21.36 5.02 -6.61
CA LYS A 270 21.16 5.73 -5.32
C LYS A 270 19.76 6.31 -5.02
N LYS A 271 18.82 6.42 -5.98
CA LYS A 271 17.48 7.03 -5.75
C LYS A 271 16.35 6.29 -6.52
N TRP A 272 15.10 6.32 -6.01
CA TRP A 272 13.97 5.44 -6.43
C TRP A 272 12.68 6.17 -6.81
N LYS A 273 12.03 5.78 -7.95
CA LYS A 273 11.00 6.53 -8.72
C LYS A 273 9.57 6.08 -8.47
N LEU A 274 8.61 6.97 -8.79
CA LEU A 274 7.20 6.61 -9.03
C LEU A 274 7.12 5.33 -9.87
N MET A 275 6.27 4.40 -9.41
CA MET A 275 6.14 3.07 -10.00
C MET A 275 4.87 2.99 -10.84
N ASP A 276 5.03 3.28 -12.13
CA ASP A 276 4.02 3.04 -13.15
C ASP A 276 4.42 1.85 -14.02
N PRO A 277 4.15 0.61 -13.57
CA PRO A 277 4.57 -0.58 -14.28
C PRO A 277 3.91 -0.69 -15.67
N THR A 278 2.78 -0.01 -15.87
CA THR A 278 2.04 -0.02 -17.14
C THR A 278 2.77 0.79 -18.22
N PHE A 279 3.15 2.03 -17.89
CA PHE A 279 3.86 2.90 -18.83
C PHE A 279 5.27 2.38 -19.07
N ALA A 280 5.94 1.87 -18.03
CA ALA A 280 7.25 1.26 -18.18
C ALA A 280 7.23 0.04 -19.12
N SER A 281 6.23 -0.84 -18.98
CA SER A 281 6.05 -2.01 -19.85
C SER A 281 5.71 -1.60 -21.28
N SER A 282 4.69 -0.75 -21.45
CA SER A 282 4.22 -0.32 -22.77
C SER A 282 5.24 0.51 -23.54
N GLY A 283 6.02 1.33 -22.84
CA GLY A 283 7.10 2.16 -23.37
C GLY A 283 8.47 1.48 -23.38
N LYS A 284 8.53 0.16 -23.08
CA LYS A 284 9.75 -0.68 -23.08
C LYS A 284 10.91 -0.07 -22.29
N LYS A 285 10.63 0.55 -21.15
CA LYS A 285 11.61 1.23 -20.28
C LYS A 285 12.51 2.23 -21.04
N SER A 286 12.03 2.83 -22.15
CA SER A 286 12.77 3.86 -22.89
C SER A 286 13.07 5.09 -22.03
N GLU A 287 14.17 5.79 -22.30
CA GLU A 287 14.58 6.94 -21.48
C GLU A 287 13.50 8.02 -21.39
N SER A 288 12.79 8.28 -22.50
CA SER A 288 11.69 9.24 -22.54
C SER A 288 10.51 8.83 -21.65
N ILE A 289 10.11 7.54 -21.67
CA ILE A 289 9.01 7.09 -20.80
C ILE A 289 9.43 7.09 -19.33
N MET A 290 10.67 6.73 -19.02
CA MET A 290 11.19 6.77 -17.65
C MET A 290 11.32 8.20 -17.11
N LYS A 291 11.63 9.17 -17.99
CA LYS A 291 11.59 10.60 -17.64
C LYS A 291 10.15 11.07 -17.36
N TYR A 292 9.19 10.64 -18.17
CA TYR A 292 7.77 10.98 -18.00
C TYR A 292 7.18 10.43 -16.70
N ILE A 293 7.36 9.13 -16.46
CA ILE A 293 6.95 8.45 -15.20
C ILE A 293 7.61 9.15 -14.00
N GLY A 294 8.85 9.59 -14.22
CA GLY A 294 9.66 10.26 -13.23
C GLY A 294 9.41 11.73 -13.00
N ASP A 295 8.31 12.29 -13.45
CA ASP A 295 7.94 13.67 -13.23
C ASP A 295 6.54 13.72 -12.59
N ALA A 296 6.51 14.00 -11.29
CA ALA A 296 5.30 14.03 -10.48
C ALA A 296 4.23 14.97 -11.03
N SER A 297 4.63 16.03 -11.76
CA SER A 297 3.69 17.00 -12.34
C SER A 297 2.80 16.39 -13.42
N ASN A 298 3.20 15.25 -13.99
CA ASN A 298 2.37 14.50 -14.93
C ASN A 298 1.23 13.75 -14.25
N TYR A 299 1.25 13.60 -12.92
CA TYR A 299 0.32 12.75 -12.17
C TYR A 299 -0.51 13.57 -11.18
N THR A 300 -1.80 13.25 -11.09
CA THR A 300 -2.71 13.81 -10.09
C THR A 300 -3.48 12.67 -9.44
N ALA A 301 -3.14 12.37 -8.19
CA ALA A 301 -3.81 11.34 -7.41
C ALA A 301 -5.25 11.75 -7.07
N LYS A 302 -6.19 10.80 -7.16
CA LYS A 302 -7.59 10.99 -6.77
C LYS A 302 -7.97 10.09 -5.59
N TYR A 303 -7.51 8.85 -5.60
CA TYR A 303 -7.78 7.83 -4.59
C TYR A 303 -6.53 7.01 -4.31
N ALA A 304 -6.32 6.62 -3.04
CA ALA A 304 -5.31 5.63 -2.67
C ALA A 304 -5.98 4.49 -1.88
N TYR A 305 -5.82 3.26 -2.38
CA TYR A 305 -6.39 2.02 -1.85
C TYR A 305 -5.31 1.06 -1.39
#